data_AF-A0A6G0ZKK4-F1
#
_entry.id   AF-A0A6G0ZKK4-F1
#
_cell.length_a   1.000
_cell.length_b   1.000
_cell.length_c   1.000
_cell.angle_alpha   90.00
_cell.angle_beta   90.00
_cell.angle_gamma   90.00
#
_symmetry.space_group_name_H-M   'P 1'
#
loop_
_entity.id
_entity.type
_entity.pdbx_description
1 polymer ?
#
loop_
_entity_poly.entity_id
_entity_poly.type
_entity_poly.pdbx_seq_one_letter_code
_entity_poly.pdbx_strand_id
1 'polypeptide(L)'
;MYRAKHFLLQRKTVAQILRSDQLADKYIRNDNQHSLSRGHYAAKADFFFAYEQTATFYYANVAPQWQIFNGNMWADLEQATRTKLDQDNGTSRHVIITGTYDVCTLADVDNVQQPLYLDLPGSIPVPLFYWKLYYDVDAEDGIVYIGLNNPYKTIDDSVYICPNICPNGYHGRGYLDNGRMNDDPEPDANNGLIYCCTKESFENVYGKLDPIVYRPLM
;
A
#
# COMPACT_ATOMS: atom_id res chain seq x y z
N MET A 1 15.84 -14.90 14.17
CA MET A 1 16.91 -14.02 14.68
C MET A 1 16.95 -12.65 13.98
N TYR A 2 16.79 -12.56 12.64
CA TYR A 2 16.78 -11.27 11.91
C TYR A 2 15.55 -10.38 12.20
N ARG A 3 14.35 -10.96 12.32
CA ARG A 3 13.09 -10.21 12.53
C ARG A 3 13.08 -9.36 13.81
N ALA A 4 13.63 -9.89 14.90
CA ALA A 4 13.70 -9.18 16.19
C ALA A 4 14.56 -7.90 16.12
N LYS A 5 15.62 -7.89 15.31
CA LYS A 5 16.49 -6.70 15.16
C LYS A 5 15.79 -5.58 14.38
N HIS A 6 15.04 -5.91 13.32
CA HIS A 6 14.33 -4.91 12.51
C HIS A 6 13.17 -4.27 13.27
N PHE A 7 12.40 -5.07 14.01
CA PHE A 7 11.33 -4.58 14.88
C PHE A 7 11.86 -3.56 15.90
N LEU A 8 12.94 -3.90 16.62
CA LEU A 8 13.52 -3.02 17.64
C LEU A 8 14.03 -1.70 17.04
N LEU A 9 14.59 -1.72 15.83
CA LEU A 9 15.05 -0.51 15.14
C LEU A 9 13.87 0.37 14.74
N GLN A 10 12.83 -0.19 14.11
CA GLN A 10 11.63 0.57 13.74
C GLN A 10 11.01 1.23 14.97
N ARG A 11 10.85 0.47 16.07
CA ARG A 11 10.31 1.02 17.32
C ARG A 11 11.17 2.17 17.83
N LYS A 12 12.50 2.02 17.85
CA LYS A 12 13.41 3.09 18.29
C LYS A 12 13.29 4.35 17.42
N THR A 13 13.22 4.18 16.10
CA THR A 13 13.04 5.30 15.16
C THR A 13 11.71 5.99 15.39
N VAL A 14 10.61 5.25 15.52
CA VAL A 14 9.29 5.80 15.80
C VAL A 14 9.24 6.50 17.18
N ALA A 15 9.90 5.95 18.20
CA ALA A 15 9.99 6.58 19.51
C ALA A 15 10.68 7.95 19.46
N GLN A 16 11.71 8.09 18.61
CA GLN A 16 12.38 9.37 18.37
C GLN A 16 11.47 10.37 17.65
N ILE A 17 10.77 9.94 16.59
CA ILE A 17 9.84 10.78 15.83
C ILE A 17 8.70 11.27 16.72
N LEU A 18 8.09 10.37 17.49
CA LEU A 18 6.92 10.67 18.33
C LEU A 18 7.29 11.21 19.72
N ARG A 19 8.59 11.31 20.04
CA ARG A 19 9.12 11.71 21.34
C ARG A 19 8.55 10.87 22.51
N SER A 20 8.22 9.60 22.27
CA SER A 20 7.67 8.69 23.28
C SER A 20 7.84 7.21 22.92
N ASP A 21 8.48 6.47 23.83
CA ASP A 21 8.55 5.00 23.78
C ASP A 21 7.16 4.36 23.91
N GLN A 22 6.27 4.95 24.70
CA GLN A 22 4.91 4.43 24.91
C GLN A 22 4.07 4.50 23.62
N LEU A 23 4.17 5.61 22.89
CA LEU A 23 3.52 5.74 21.57
C LEU A 23 4.16 4.78 20.56
N ALA A 24 5.48 4.60 20.60
CA ALA A 24 6.15 3.64 19.73
C ALA A 24 5.75 2.19 20.02
N ASP A 25 5.60 1.79 21.29
CA ASP A 25 5.10 0.48 21.68
C ASP A 25 3.62 0.28 21.28
N LYS A 26 2.81 1.35 21.28
CA LYS A 26 1.43 1.34 20.77
C LYS A 26 1.37 1.03 19.27
N TYR A 27 2.19 1.73 18.47
CA TYR A 27 2.11 1.66 17.00
C TYR A 27 3.01 0.58 16.37
N ILE A 28 4.14 0.24 16.98
CA ILE A 28 5.05 -0.79 16.49
C ILE A 28 4.99 -1.97 17.44
N ARG A 29 4.17 -2.97 17.09
CA ARG A 29 3.89 -4.15 17.93
C ARG A 29 4.62 -5.39 17.43
N ASN A 30 4.96 -6.27 18.37
CA ASN A 30 5.62 -7.55 18.06
C ASN A 30 4.59 -8.66 17.77
N ASP A 31 3.67 -8.39 16.84
CA ASP A 31 2.51 -9.25 16.52
C ASP A 31 2.43 -9.68 15.04
N ASN A 32 3.47 -9.39 14.26
CA ASN A 32 3.57 -9.65 12.82
C ASN A 32 2.60 -8.85 11.93
N GLN A 33 1.83 -7.92 12.46
CA GLN A 33 0.85 -7.12 11.71
C GLN A 33 1.19 -5.62 11.80
N HIS A 34 1.59 -5.15 12.97
CA HIS A 34 1.80 -3.73 13.27
C HIS A 34 3.29 -3.41 13.27
N SER A 35 3.92 -3.71 12.14
CA SER A 35 5.30 -3.33 11.83
C SER A 35 5.42 -3.09 10.33
N LEU A 36 6.45 -2.34 9.94
CA LEU A 36 6.70 -2.04 8.54
C LEU A 36 7.50 -3.17 7.90
N SER A 37 7.10 -3.50 6.67
CA SER A 37 7.68 -4.52 5.82
C SER A 37 8.17 -3.90 4.52
N ARG A 38 8.92 -4.68 3.73
CA ARG A 38 9.28 -4.30 2.36
C ARG A 38 8.06 -4.61 1.47
N GLY A 39 7.22 -3.61 1.26
CA GLY A 39 6.09 -3.67 0.34
C GLY A 39 6.59 -3.56 -1.09
N HIS A 40 6.33 -4.57 -1.91
CA HIS A 40 6.82 -4.62 -3.28
C HIS A 40 5.93 -3.76 -4.20
N TYR A 41 6.51 -3.02 -5.13
CA TYR A 41 5.77 -2.36 -6.19
C TYR A 41 5.27 -3.40 -7.20
N ALA A 42 6.20 -4.06 -7.89
CA ALA A 42 5.93 -5.23 -8.71
C ALA A 42 6.02 -6.50 -7.84
N ALA A 43 4.92 -7.23 -7.70
CA ALA A 43 4.86 -8.38 -6.80
C ALA A 43 5.59 -9.58 -7.41
N LYS A 44 6.26 -10.36 -6.57
CA LYS A 44 6.94 -11.60 -6.99
C LYS A 44 6.01 -12.52 -7.79
N ALA A 45 4.75 -12.63 -7.38
CA ALA A 45 3.77 -13.54 -7.98
C ALA A 45 3.31 -13.12 -9.39
N ASP A 46 3.64 -11.91 -9.84
CA ASP A 46 3.29 -11.42 -11.17
C ASP A 46 4.29 -11.90 -12.24
N PHE A 47 5.41 -12.52 -11.83
CA PHE A 47 6.48 -12.96 -12.71
C PHE A 47 6.61 -14.47 -12.76
N PHE A 48 6.89 -15.00 -13.95
CA PHE A 48 7.02 -16.43 -14.18
C PHE A 48 8.45 -16.92 -13.92
N PHE A 49 9.47 -16.19 -14.39
CA PHE A 49 10.84 -16.66 -14.33
C PHE A 49 11.50 -16.34 -12.97
N ALA A 50 12.34 -17.27 -12.49
CA ALA A 50 13.01 -17.14 -11.20
C ALA A 50 13.89 -15.89 -11.08
N TYR A 51 14.52 -15.45 -12.18
CA TYR A 51 15.35 -14.24 -12.19
C TYR A 51 14.51 -12.97 -12.06
N GLU A 52 13.33 -12.92 -12.68
CA GLU A 52 12.36 -11.81 -12.53
C GLU A 52 11.82 -11.77 -11.10
N GLN A 53 11.39 -12.93 -10.58
CA GLN A 53 10.94 -13.05 -9.19
C GLN A 53 12.00 -12.58 -8.21
N THR A 54 13.27 -12.92 -8.44
CA THR A 54 14.38 -12.47 -7.59
C THR A 54 14.61 -10.97 -7.71
N ALA A 55 14.49 -10.40 -8.92
CA ALA A 55 14.63 -8.97 -9.15
C ALA A 55 13.60 -8.14 -8.37
N THR A 56 12.42 -8.68 -8.10
CA THR A 56 11.42 -7.96 -7.28
C THR A 56 11.91 -7.63 -5.86
N PHE A 57 12.91 -8.34 -5.32
CA PHE A 57 13.43 -8.11 -3.98
C PHE A 57 14.49 -7.00 -3.89
N TYR A 58 14.87 -6.36 -5.00
CA TYR A 58 15.75 -5.19 -4.96
C TYR A 58 15.06 -4.00 -4.30
N TYR A 59 15.82 -3.19 -3.55
CA TYR A 59 15.27 -2.02 -2.85
C TYR A 59 14.66 -0.96 -3.78
N ALA A 60 15.04 -0.94 -5.06
CA ALA A 60 14.40 -0.10 -6.06
C ALA A 60 12.92 -0.45 -6.30
N ASN A 61 12.51 -1.69 -5.99
CA ASN A 61 11.16 -2.19 -6.17
C ASN A 61 10.37 -2.23 -4.84
N VAL A 62 10.82 -1.57 -3.77
CA VAL A 62 10.13 -1.62 -2.48
C VAL A 62 9.97 -0.26 -1.83
N ALA A 63 8.92 -0.11 -1.04
CA ALA A 63 8.77 0.97 -0.07
C ALA A 63 8.27 0.41 1.28
N PRO A 64 8.39 1.17 2.38
CA PRO A 64 7.86 0.76 3.68
C PRO A 64 6.34 0.59 3.66
N GLN A 65 5.85 -0.61 3.94
CA GLN A 65 4.42 -0.91 3.94
C GLN A 65 4.01 -1.60 5.23
N TRP A 66 2.94 -1.15 5.87
CA TRP A 66 2.42 -1.77 7.09
C TRP A 66 2.03 -3.22 6.79
N GLN A 67 2.53 -4.15 7.60
CA GLN A 67 2.39 -5.58 7.34
C GLN A 67 0.92 -6.03 7.34
N ILE A 68 0.07 -5.40 8.16
CA ILE A 68 -1.39 -5.61 8.16
C ILE A 68 -2.07 -5.16 6.86
N PHE A 69 -1.54 -4.15 6.16
CA PHE A 69 -2.04 -3.74 4.86
C PHE A 69 -1.45 -4.60 3.73
N ASN A 70 -0.11 -4.72 3.70
CA ASN A 70 0.64 -5.50 2.71
C ASN A 70 0.18 -6.96 2.63
N GLY A 71 0.08 -7.63 3.78
CA GLY A 71 -0.23 -9.05 3.85
C GLY A 71 -1.71 -9.41 3.71
N ASN A 72 -2.59 -8.41 3.67
CA ASN A 72 -4.05 -8.61 3.59
C ASN A 72 -4.60 -7.88 2.34
N MET A 73 -5.24 -6.71 2.51
CA MET A 73 -6.00 -6.05 1.45
C MET A 73 -5.17 -5.75 0.19
N TRP A 74 -3.89 -5.39 0.34
CA TRP A 74 -3.02 -5.18 -0.82
C TRP A 74 -2.73 -6.49 -1.57
N ALA A 75 -2.39 -7.57 -0.86
CA ALA A 75 -2.19 -8.88 -1.45
C ALA A 75 -3.48 -9.42 -2.12
N ASP A 76 -4.64 -9.15 -1.54
CA ASP A 76 -5.94 -9.50 -2.10
C ASP A 76 -6.24 -8.74 -3.40
N LEU A 77 -5.92 -7.44 -3.47
CA LEU A 77 -6.03 -6.65 -4.70
C LEU A 77 -5.13 -7.23 -5.80
N GLU A 78 -3.88 -7.54 -5.46
CA GLU A 78 -2.94 -8.14 -6.40
C GLU A 78 -3.44 -9.50 -6.89
N GLN A 79 -3.99 -10.32 -6.00
CA GLN A 79 -4.54 -11.63 -6.37
C GLN A 79 -5.77 -11.51 -7.26
N ALA A 80 -6.72 -10.62 -6.95
CA ALA A 80 -7.88 -10.42 -7.80
C ALA A 80 -7.51 -9.84 -9.16
N THR A 81 -6.49 -8.97 -9.23
CA THR A 81 -5.96 -8.47 -10.49
C THR A 81 -5.43 -9.61 -11.35
N ARG A 82 -4.61 -10.50 -10.79
CA ARG A 82 -4.14 -11.70 -11.51
C ARG A 82 -5.29 -12.59 -11.97
N THR A 83 -6.28 -12.84 -11.12
CA THR A 83 -7.45 -13.65 -11.49
C THR A 83 -8.27 -13.01 -12.60
N LYS A 84 -8.46 -11.68 -12.59
CA LYS A 84 -9.16 -10.96 -13.65
C LYS A 84 -8.42 -11.05 -14.98
N LEU A 85 -7.09 -10.88 -14.97
CA LEU A 85 -6.26 -10.97 -16.17
C LEU A 85 -6.23 -12.39 -16.75
N ASP A 86 -6.19 -13.42 -15.90
CA ASP A 86 -6.27 -14.81 -16.33
C ASP A 86 -7.62 -15.12 -17.02
N GLN A 87 -8.71 -14.58 -16.48
CA GLN A 87 -10.05 -14.71 -17.06
C GLN A 87 -10.23 -13.97 -18.40
N ASP A 88 -9.48 -12.91 -18.62
CA ASP A 88 -9.47 -12.19 -19.90
C ASP A 88 -8.91 -13.05 -21.05
N ASN A 89 -8.17 -14.12 -20.73
CA ASN A 89 -7.63 -15.10 -21.68
C ASN A 89 -6.87 -14.48 -22.87
N GLY A 90 -6.21 -13.34 -22.62
CA GLY A 90 -5.43 -12.60 -23.62
C GLY A 90 -6.27 -11.91 -24.69
N THR A 91 -7.55 -11.63 -24.43
CA THR A 91 -8.39 -10.88 -25.38
C THR A 91 -8.03 -9.39 -25.45
N SER A 92 -7.41 -8.85 -24.41
CA SER A 92 -6.88 -7.49 -24.37
C SER A 92 -5.51 -7.41 -23.68
N ARG A 93 -4.72 -6.43 -24.10
CA ARG A 93 -3.37 -6.18 -23.57
C ARG A 93 -3.46 -5.22 -22.39
N HIS A 94 -2.85 -5.62 -21.28
CA HIS A 94 -2.89 -4.84 -20.05
C HIS A 94 -1.49 -4.44 -19.57
N VAL A 95 -1.41 -3.25 -18.96
CA VAL A 95 -0.22 -2.76 -18.26
C VAL A 95 -0.61 -2.37 -16.84
N ILE A 96 0.15 -2.87 -15.87
CA ILE A 96 0.01 -2.46 -14.47
C ILE A 96 1.11 -1.46 -14.16
N ILE A 97 0.71 -0.27 -13.73
CA ILE A 97 1.62 0.76 -13.23
C ILE A 97 1.32 0.97 -11.76
N THR A 98 2.34 1.17 -10.95
CA THR A 98 2.20 1.26 -9.50
C THR A 98 3.16 2.29 -8.95
N GLY A 99 2.83 2.79 -7.77
CA GLY A 99 3.69 3.71 -7.06
C GLY A 99 3.16 4.00 -5.68
N THR A 100 3.75 5.02 -5.07
CA THR A 100 3.33 5.57 -3.78
C THR A 100 3.04 7.05 -3.90
N TYR A 101 2.28 7.58 -2.93
CA TYR A 101 1.95 9.01 -2.85
C TYR A 101 1.82 9.44 -1.39
N ASP A 102 2.33 10.65 -1.11
CA ASP A 102 2.35 11.29 0.21
C ASP A 102 3.08 10.49 1.31
N VAL A 103 3.22 11.06 2.52
CA VAL A 103 3.93 10.47 3.66
C VAL A 103 2.97 10.18 4.80
N CYS A 104 3.03 8.97 5.33
CA CYS A 104 2.26 8.52 6.48
C CYS A 104 2.64 9.33 7.73
N THR A 105 1.66 9.69 8.54
CA THR A 105 1.87 10.40 9.81
C THR A 105 1.32 9.63 11.00
N LEU A 106 1.89 9.88 12.18
CA LEU A 106 1.36 9.47 13.49
C LEU A 106 1.41 10.65 14.47
N ALA A 107 0.49 10.68 15.42
CA ALA A 107 0.47 11.70 16.46
C ALA A 107 1.63 11.51 17.45
N ASP A 108 2.35 12.57 17.77
CA ASP A 108 3.34 12.58 18.85
C ASP A 108 2.71 12.81 20.24
N VAL A 109 3.56 12.95 21.26
CA VAL A 109 3.14 13.21 22.66
C VAL A 109 2.26 14.44 22.84
N ASP A 110 2.36 15.42 21.95
CA ASP A 110 1.58 16.67 21.99
C ASP A 110 0.38 16.60 21.03
N ASN A 111 0.06 15.41 20.52
CA ASN A 111 -0.98 15.14 19.53
C ASN A 111 -0.77 15.84 18.18
N VAL A 112 0.50 16.17 17.84
CA VAL A 112 0.88 16.75 16.55
C VAL A 112 1.24 15.64 15.58
N GLN A 113 0.71 15.69 14.36
CA GLN A 113 1.02 14.71 13.31
C GLN A 113 2.47 14.85 12.84
N GLN A 114 3.26 13.80 13.04
CA GLN A 114 4.64 13.71 12.62
C GLN A 114 4.78 12.77 11.42
N PRO A 115 5.50 13.16 10.35
CA PRO A 115 5.76 12.30 9.21
C PRO A 115 6.69 11.15 9.59
N LEU A 116 6.39 9.96 9.07
CA LEU A 116 7.14 8.75 9.36
C LEU A 116 8.26 8.50 8.35
N TYR A 117 9.46 8.24 8.89
CA TYR A 117 10.63 7.84 8.13
C TYR A 117 11.32 6.66 8.83
N LEU A 118 11.87 5.72 8.07
CA LEU A 118 12.63 4.59 8.62
C LEU A 118 14.11 4.89 8.88
N ASP A 119 14.61 5.99 8.31
CA ASP A 119 15.98 6.46 8.50
C ASP A 119 15.98 7.97 8.73
N LEU A 120 16.55 8.42 9.85
CA LEU A 120 16.62 9.83 10.22
C LEU A 120 17.91 10.46 9.69
N PRO A 121 17.87 11.70 9.15
CA PRO A 121 16.81 12.69 9.34
C PRO A 121 15.75 12.76 8.21
N GLY A 122 15.40 11.64 7.56
CA GLY A 122 14.26 11.60 6.62
C GLY A 122 14.53 10.89 5.29
N SER A 123 15.50 9.97 5.23
CA SER A 123 15.99 9.41 3.96
C SER A 123 14.99 8.43 3.31
N ILE A 124 14.17 7.74 4.11
CA ILE A 124 13.25 6.69 3.65
C ILE A 124 11.85 6.99 4.17
N PRO A 125 10.98 7.66 3.37
CA PRO A 125 9.62 7.95 3.77
C PRO A 125 8.79 6.66 3.88
N VAL A 126 7.90 6.61 4.87
CA VAL A 126 6.80 5.64 4.89
C VAL A 126 5.65 6.25 4.09
N PRO A 127 5.31 5.75 2.91
CA PRO A 127 4.26 6.34 2.08
C PRO A 127 2.88 6.24 2.73
N LEU A 128 2.03 7.25 2.57
CA LEU A 128 0.65 7.20 3.04
C LEU A 128 -0.23 6.35 2.12
N PHE A 129 -0.03 6.47 0.80
CA PHE A 129 -0.79 5.73 -0.19
C PHE A 129 0.11 4.84 -1.04
N TYR A 130 -0.40 3.65 -1.35
CA TYR A 130 0.04 2.86 -2.49
C TYR A 130 -1.04 2.93 -3.56
N TRP A 131 -0.66 2.92 -4.82
CA TRP A 131 -1.62 2.93 -5.92
C TRP A 131 -1.21 1.96 -7.03
N LYS A 132 -2.20 1.40 -7.73
CA LYS A 132 -2.03 0.58 -8.94
C LYS A 132 -3.01 1.07 -10.01
N LEU A 133 -2.49 1.52 -11.14
CA LEU A 133 -3.25 1.70 -12.38
C LEU A 133 -3.32 0.35 -13.10
N TYR A 134 -4.54 -0.12 -13.31
CA TYR A 134 -4.87 -1.22 -14.20
C TYR A 134 -5.28 -0.62 -15.55
N TYR A 135 -4.37 -0.63 -16.53
CA TYR A 135 -4.57 0.00 -17.83
C TYR A 135 -4.80 -1.06 -18.92
N ASP A 136 -5.90 -0.93 -19.65
CA ASP A 136 -6.17 -1.64 -20.89
C ASP A 136 -5.60 -0.82 -22.06
N VAL A 137 -4.59 -1.37 -22.72
CA VAL A 137 -3.89 -0.72 -23.82
C VAL A 137 -4.76 -0.62 -25.07
N ASP A 138 -5.65 -1.59 -25.28
CA ASP A 138 -6.50 -1.65 -26.48
C ASP A 138 -7.71 -0.72 -26.36
N ALA A 139 -8.23 -0.53 -25.13
CA ALA A 139 -9.29 0.43 -24.83
C ALA A 139 -8.77 1.86 -24.57
N GLU A 140 -7.46 2.03 -24.40
CA GLU A 140 -6.82 3.28 -23.96
C GLU A 140 -7.42 3.87 -22.67
N ASP A 141 -7.88 3.00 -21.77
CA ASP A 141 -8.54 3.38 -20.52
C ASP A 141 -8.04 2.54 -19.35
N GLY A 142 -8.27 3.01 -18.13
CA GLY A 142 -7.86 2.30 -16.94
C GLY A 142 -8.45 2.83 -15.64
N ILE A 143 -8.41 1.95 -14.64
CA ILE A 143 -8.86 2.23 -13.29
C ILE A 143 -7.65 2.29 -12.36
N VAL A 144 -7.61 3.31 -11.49
CA VAL A 144 -6.57 3.43 -10.47
C VAL A 144 -7.15 2.98 -9.15
N TYR A 145 -6.53 1.97 -8.55
CA TYR A 145 -6.80 1.57 -7.17
C TYR A 145 -5.83 2.28 -6.23
N ILE A 146 -6.33 2.80 -5.12
CA ILE A 146 -5.57 3.52 -4.11
C ILE A 146 -5.82 2.86 -2.77
N GLY A 147 -4.74 2.42 -2.12
CA GLY A 147 -4.78 1.81 -0.79
C GLY A 147 -4.14 2.70 0.27
N LEU A 148 -4.79 2.79 1.43
CA LEU A 148 -4.35 3.56 2.58
C LEU A 148 -3.34 2.75 3.42
N ASN A 149 -2.05 3.09 3.30
CA ASN A 149 -0.95 2.48 4.04
C ASN A 149 -0.77 3.14 5.42
N ASN A 150 -1.83 3.18 6.22
CA ASN A 150 -1.76 3.60 7.61
C ASN A 150 -2.92 2.97 8.41
N PRO A 151 -2.69 1.91 9.19
CA PRO A 151 -3.76 1.24 9.95
C PRO A 151 -4.32 2.10 11.10
N TYR A 152 -3.71 3.25 11.40
CA TYR A 152 -4.12 4.15 12.47
C TYR A 152 -4.85 5.40 11.94
N LYS A 153 -4.95 5.57 10.62
CA LYS A 153 -5.68 6.68 10.00
C LYS A 153 -7.15 6.30 9.86
N THR A 154 -8.02 7.04 10.55
CA THR A 154 -9.47 6.94 10.39
C THR A 154 -9.89 7.37 8.99
N ILE A 155 -10.96 6.75 8.48
CA ILE A 155 -11.56 7.13 7.20
C ILE A 155 -12.31 8.46 7.38
N ASP A 156 -11.87 9.46 6.63
CA ASP A 156 -12.49 10.78 6.49
C ASP A 156 -12.21 11.29 5.06
N ASP A 157 -12.76 12.43 4.66
CA ASP A 157 -12.62 12.93 3.28
C ASP A 157 -11.16 13.11 2.83
N SER A 158 -10.20 13.30 3.74
CA SER A 158 -8.78 13.46 3.39
C SER A 158 -8.14 12.18 2.83
N VAL A 159 -8.74 11.01 3.03
CA VAL A 159 -8.20 9.75 2.48
C VAL A 159 -8.56 9.55 1.01
N TYR A 160 -9.53 10.30 0.49
CA TYR A 160 -10.01 10.25 -0.89
C TYR A 160 -9.38 11.36 -1.72
N ILE A 161 -8.20 11.11 -2.28
CA ILE A 161 -7.44 12.08 -3.08
C ILE A 161 -8.01 12.27 -4.49
N CYS A 162 -8.97 11.44 -4.91
CA CYS A 162 -9.72 11.55 -6.15
C CYS A 162 -11.16 11.04 -5.92
N PRO A 163 -12.15 11.45 -6.74
CA PRO A 163 -13.53 10.95 -6.63
C PRO A 163 -13.57 9.41 -6.65
N ASN A 164 -14.14 8.84 -5.58
CA ASN A 164 -14.27 7.39 -5.47
C ASN A 164 -15.40 6.89 -6.39
N ILE A 165 -15.04 6.06 -7.37
CA ILE A 165 -15.99 5.50 -8.34
C ILE A 165 -16.39 4.06 -8.03
N CYS A 166 -15.84 3.44 -6.98
CA CYS A 166 -16.33 2.18 -6.43
C CYS A 166 -17.10 2.47 -5.12
N PRO A 167 -18.43 2.26 -5.10
CA PRO A 167 -19.32 2.75 -4.02
C PRO A 167 -18.93 2.36 -2.59
N ASN A 168 -18.19 1.27 -2.39
CA ASN A 168 -17.70 0.84 -1.08
C ASN A 168 -16.17 0.68 -1.02
N GLY A 169 -15.44 1.03 -2.09
CA GLY A 169 -14.04 0.60 -2.23
C GLY A 169 -13.90 -0.87 -2.62
N TYR A 170 -12.68 -1.31 -2.91
CA TYR A 170 -12.37 -2.71 -3.16
C TYR A 170 -12.33 -3.46 -1.82
N HIS A 171 -13.38 -4.24 -1.54
CA HIS A 171 -13.43 -5.16 -0.40
C HIS A 171 -13.09 -6.57 -0.85
N GLY A 172 -11.80 -6.88 -0.98
CA GLY A 172 -11.34 -8.24 -1.33
C GLY A 172 -12.09 -9.35 -0.58
N ARG A 173 -12.08 -10.57 -1.14
CA ARG A 173 -12.87 -11.74 -0.70
C ARG A 173 -12.65 -12.18 0.77
N GLY A 174 -11.77 -11.52 1.54
CA GLY A 174 -11.51 -11.77 2.96
C GLY A 174 -12.15 -10.80 3.95
N TYR A 175 -12.81 -9.71 3.51
CA TYR A 175 -13.43 -8.75 4.43
C TYR A 175 -14.87 -9.13 4.81
N LEU A 176 -15.03 -10.35 5.31
CA LEU A 176 -16.13 -10.64 6.22
C LEU A 176 -15.58 -10.39 7.62
N ASP A 177 -16.02 -9.29 8.22
CA ASP A 177 -16.19 -9.26 9.67
C ASP A 177 -16.97 -10.53 10.04
N ASN A 178 -16.27 -11.55 10.53
CA ASN A 178 -16.89 -12.82 10.91
C ASN A 178 -17.77 -12.66 12.17
N GLY A 179 -18.13 -11.43 12.54
CA GLY A 179 -18.84 -11.09 13.77
C GLY A 179 -18.06 -11.48 15.02
N ARG A 180 -16.75 -11.76 14.88
CA ARG A 180 -15.87 -12.03 16.01
C ARG A 180 -15.44 -10.68 16.55
N MET A 181 -15.76 -10.44 17.81
CA MET A 181 -15.22 -9.33 18.57
C MET A 181 -13.69 -9.33 18.37
N ASN A 182 -13.17 -8.27 17.73
CA ASN A 182 -11.73 -8.04 17.73
C ASN A 182 -11.36 -7.66 19.17
N ASP A 183 -10.79 -8.60 19.92
CA ASP A 183 -10.18 -8.34 21.24
C ASP A 183 -8.86 -7.54 21.10
N ASP A 184 -8.61 -6.95 19.92
CA ASP A 184 -7.48 -6.06 19.71
C ASP A 184 -7.72 -4.75 20.50
N PRO A 185 -6.86 -4.39 21.46
CA PRO A 185 -7.00 -3.15 22.21
C PRO A 185 -6.87 -1.90 21.33
N GLU A 186 -6.29 -2.02 20.12
CA GLU A 186 -6.09 -0.94 19.16
C GLU A 186 -6.41 -1.46 17.74
N PRO A 187 -7.70 -1.63 17.40
CA PRO A 187 -8.09 -2.19 16.10
C PRO A 187 -7.70 -1.25 14.95
N ASP A 188 -7.51 -1.84 13.76
CA ASP A 188 -7.28 -1.08 12.54
C ASP A 188 -8.43 -0.08 12.29
N ALA A 189 -8.07 1.19 12.11
CA ALA A 189 -9.01 2.29 11.97
C ALA A 189 -9.73 2.32 10.61
N ASN A 190 -9.21 1.60 9.61
CA ASN A 190 -9.77 1.59 8.25
C ASN A 190 -9.84 0.20 7.61
N ASN A 191 -9.31 -0.81 8.28
CA ASN A 191 -9.32 -2.20 7.82
C ASN A 191 -8.68 -2.40 6.44
N GLY A 192 -7.61 -1.66 6.17
CA GLY A 192 -6.90 -1.70 4.89
C GLY A 192 -7.71 -1.13 3.72
N LEU A 193 -8.32 0.03 3.90
CA LEU A 193 -9.11 0.72 2.87
C LEU A 193 -8.39 0.73 1.52
N ILE A 194 -9.08 0.22 0.49
CA ILE A 194 -8.74 0.41 -0.92
C ILE A 194 -9.96 1.00 -1.61
N TYR A 195 -9.79 2.08 -2.36
CA TYR A 195 -10.81 2.64 -3.24
C TYR A 195 -10.26 2.82 -4.64
N CYS A 196 -11.06 3.39 -5.54
CA CYS A 196 -10.68 3.50 -6.93
C CYS A 196 -11.19 4.79 -7.56
N CYS A 197 -10.45 5.28 -8.55
CA CYS A 197 -10.84 6.43 -9.35
C CYS A 197 -10.43 6.24 -10.81
N THR A 198 -10.92 7.14 -11.66
CA THR A 198 -10.50 7.17 -13.07
C THR A 198 -9.04 7.61 -13.16
N LYS A 199 -8.33 7.17 -14.20
CA LYS A 199 -6.97 7.64 -14.51
C LYS A 199 -6.89 9.16 -14.54
N GLU A 200 -7.83 9.83 -15.19
CA GLU A 200 -7.88 11.29 -15.28
C GLU A 200 -7.99 11.96 -13.90
N SER A 201 -8.91 11.46 -13.06
CA SER A 201 -9.11 12.02 -11.71
C SER A 201 -7.87 11.86 -10.84
N PHE A 202 -7.17 10.73 -10.96
CA PHE A 202 -5.92 10.50 -10.26
C PHE A 202 -4.80 11.43 -10.73
N GLU A 203 -4.63 11.58 -12.05
CA GLU A 203 -3.61 12.45 -12.64
C GLU A 203 -3.77 13.92 -12.25
N ASN A 204 -4.99 14.37 -11.99
CA ASN A 204 -5.25 15.74 -11.51
C ASN A 204 -4.62 16.02 -10.13
N VAL A 205 -4.32 14.99 -9.34
CA VAL A 205 -3.73 15.12 -8.00
C VAL A 205 -2.31 14.58 -7.93
N TYR A 206 -2.04 13.46 -8.60
CA TYR A 206 -0.71 12.85 -8.65
C TYR A 206 0.26 13.58 -9.59
N GLY A 207 -0.27 14.22 -10.63
CA GLY A 207 0.49 14.65 -11.80
C GLY A 207 0.30 13.69 -12.97
N LYS A 208 0.56 14.19 -14.18
CA LYS A 208 0.43 13.39 -15.40
C LYS A 208 1.40 12.22 -15.36
N LEU A 209 0.87 11.02 -15.54
CA LEU A 209 1.69 9.83 -15.71
C LEU A 209 2.38 9.89 -17.08
N ASP A 210 3.60 9.36 -17.14
CA ASP A 210 4.30 9.24 -18.41
C ASP A 210 3.43 8.45 -19.42
N PRO A 211 3.44 8.83 -20.72
CA PRO A 211 2.66 8.12 -21.72
C PRO A 211 2.99 6.62 -21.71
N ILE A 212 1.96 5.79 -21.60
CA ILE A 212 2.08 4.34 -21.65
C ILE A 212 2.23 3.94 -23.12
N VAL A 213 3.45 4.04 -23.64
CA VAL A 213 3.72 3.71 -25.04
C VAL A 213 4.02 2.21 -25.16
N TYR A 214 3.02 1.44 -25.55
CA TYR A 214 3.23 0.03 -25.90
C TYR A 214 3.65 -0.07 -27.38
N ARG A 215 4.95 -0.24 -27.63
CA ARG A 215 5.45 -0.54 -28.97
C ARG A 215 5.49 -2.05 -29.17
N PRO A 216 4.91 -2.59 -30.25
CA PRO A 216 5.18 -3.97 -30.64
C PRO A 216 6.69 -4.16 -30.77
N LEU A 217 7.24 -5.19 -30.15
CA LEU A 217 8.58 -5.65 -30.50
C LEU A 217 8.49 -6.16 -31.94
N MET A 218 9.07 -5.39 -32.88
CA MET A 218 9.22 -5.81 -34.27
C MET A 218 10.16 -7.01 -34.37
#